data_AF-A0A554A0D5-F1
#
_entry.id   AF-A0A554A0D5-F1
#
_cell.length_a   1.000
_cell.length_b   1.000
_cell.length_c   1.000
_cell.angle_alpha   90.00
_cell.angle_beta   90.00
_cell.angle_gamma   90.00
#
_symmetry.space_group_name_H-M   'P 1'
#
loop_
_entity.id
_entity.type
_entity.pdbx_description
1 polymer ?
#
loop_
_entity_poly.entity_id
_entity_poly.type
_entity_poly.pdbx_seq_one_letter_code
_entity_poly.pdbx_strand_id
1 'polypeptide(L)' 'MTYKTPGGREKPLGNGEATYLYNHVAVLGTDRGCAQVAHQLDITPREVERLFYIMHKEKRAHQMAV' A
#
# COMPACT_ATOMS: atom_id res chain seq x y z
N MET A 1 2.48 -8.07 -6.77
CA MET A 1 2.25 -7.92 -5.31
C MET A 1 0.81 -8.33 -5.00
N THR A 2 0.55 -8.95 -3.84
CA THR A 2 -0.79 -9.33 -3.38
C THR A 2 -1.08 -8.73 -2.00
N TYR A 3 -2.36 -8.58 -1.67
CA TYR A 3 -2.84 -8.12 -0.37
C TYR A 3 -3.90 -9.06 0.20
N LYS A 4 -4.04 -9.06 1.53
CA LYS A 4 -5.06 -9.83 2.26
C LYS A 4 -6.26 -8.97 2.63
N THR A 5 -7.46 -9.41 2.25
CA THR A 5 -8.72 -8.82 2.71
C THR A 5 -8.97 -9.18 4.19
N PRO A 6 -9.91 -8.51 4.88
CA PRO A 6 -10.24 -8.82 6.28
C PRO A 6 -10.70 -10.28 6.48
N GLY A 7 -11.33 -10.89 5.46
CA GLY A 7 -11.70 -12.30 5.45
C GLY A 7 -10.56 -13.27 5.12
N GLY A 8 -9.31 -12.80 5.06
CA GLY A 8 -8.12 -13.62 4.82
C GLY A 8 -7.91 -14.04 3.36
N ARG A 9 -8.71 -13.55 2.41
CA ARG A 9 -8.54 -13.87 0.98
C ARG A 9 -7.41 -13.03 0.40
N GLU A 10 -6.57 -13.67 -0.42
CA GLU A 10 -5.53 -12.96 -1.16
C GLU A 10 -6.08 -12.42 -2.49
N LYS A 11 -5.78 -11.16 -2.78
CA LYS A 11 -6.12 -10.50 -4.04
C LYS A 11 -4.86 -9.89 -4.68
N PRO A 12 -4.76 -9.88 -6.03
CA PRO A 12 -3.71 -9.14 -6.71
C PRO A 12 -3.90 -7.64 -6.48
N LEU A 13 -2.80 -6.93 -6.21
CA LEU A 13 -2.81 -5.46 -6.16
C LEU A 13 -2.59 -4.94 -7.59
N GLY A 14 -3.60 -4.27 -8.15
CA GLY A 14 -3.49 -3.65 -9.47
C GLY A 14 -2.54 -2.44 -9.46
N ASN A 15 -1.96 -2.10 -10.61
CA ASN A 15 -1.05 -0.95 -10.73
C ASN A 15 -1.70 0.38 -10.30
N GLY A 16 -3.00 0.56 -10.60
CA GLY A 16 -3.76 1.74 -10.18
C GLY A 16 -3.93 1.81 -8.66
N GLU A 17 -4.28 0.69 -8.03
CA GLU A 17 -4.43 0.59 -6.57
C GLU A 17 -3.09 0.79 -5.86
N ALA A 18 -2.00 0.22 -6.39
CA ALA A 18 -0.65 0.41 -5.87
C ALA A 18 -0.21 1.87 -5.93
N THR A 19 -0.47 2.55 -7.04
CA THR A 19 -0.17 3.98 -7.22
C THR A 19 -1.00 4.84 -6.28
N TYR A 20 -2.30 4.55 -6.17
CA TYR A 20 -3.21 5.23 -5.25
C TYR A 20 -2.73 5.10 -3.80
N LEU A 21 -2.46 3.88 -3.35
CA LEU A 21 -1.97 3.58 -2.00
C LEU A 21 -0.68 4.33 -1.69
N TYR A 22 0.32 4.20 -2.58
CA TYR A 22 1.63 4.81 -2.34
C TYR A 22 1.53 6.33 -2.21
N ASN A 23 0.83 6.98 -3.14
CA ASN A 23 0.71 8.43 -3.17
C ASN A 23 -0.10 8.95 -1.97
N HIS A 24 -1.22 8.29 -1.62
CA HIS A 24 -2.05 8.74 -0.51
C HIS A 24 -1.35 8.58 0.84
N VAL A 25 -0.68 7.45 1.08
CA VAL A 25 0.06 7.26 2.33
C VAL A 25 1.27 8.19 2.41
N ALA A 26 1.98 8.43 1.31
CA ALA A 26 3.09 9.37 1.27
C ALA A 26 2.67 10.83 1.53
N VAL A 27 1.49 11.25 1.06
CA VAL A 27 1.00 12.63 1.21
C VAL A 27 0.33 12.87 2.56
N LEU A 28 -0.52 11.94 3.01
CA LEU A 28 -1.33 12.12 4.23
C LEU A 28 -0.59 11.68 5.51
N GLY A 29 0.55 11.00 5.36
CA GLY A 29 1.26 10.33 6.45
C GLY A 29 0.63 8.98 6.80
N THR A 30 1.40 8.13 7.50
CA THR A 30 1.05 6.73 7.75
C THR A 30 -0.32 6.56 8.40
N ASP A 31 -0.62 7.26 9.50
CA ASP A 31 -1.87 7.05 10.24
C ASP A 31 -3.13 7.36 9.40
N ARG A 32 -3.21 8.57 8.84
CA ARG A 32 -4.38 9.02 8.07
C ARG A 32 -4.45 8.33 6.70
N GLY A 33 -3.30 8.17 6.04
CA GLY A 33 -3.22 7.52 4.74
C GLY A 33 -3.62 6.06 4.80
N CYS A 34 -3.13 5.31 5.81
CA CYS A 34 -3.48 3.90 5.97
C CYS A 34 -4.98 3.72 6.24
N ALA A 35 -5.59 4.54 7.09
CA ALA A 35 -7.02 4.46 7.36
C ALA A 35 -7.88 4.74 6.11
N GLN A 36 -7.54 5.76 5.34
CA GLN A 36 -8.31 6.13 4.14
C GLN A 36 -8.17 5.09 3.03
N VAL A 37 -6.96 4.60 2.78
CA VAL A 37 -6.74 3.57 1.75
C VAL A 37 -7.34 2.23 2.17
N ALA A 38 -7.30 1.89 3.47
CA ALA A 38 -7.94 0.69 4.01
C ALA A 38 -9.45 0.68 3.71
N HIS A 39 -10.11 1.82 3.94
CA HIS A 39 -11.52 1.98 3.61
C HIS A 39 -11.79 1.86 2.11
N GLN A 40 -10.95 2.47 1.26
CA GLN A 40 -11.14 2.47 -0.20
C GLN A 40 -10.93 1.09 -0.83
N LEU A 41 -9.93 0.32 -0.36
CA LEU A 41 -9.55 -0.97 -0.91
C LEU A 41 -10.20 -2.17 -0.20
N ASP A 42 -11.04 -1.93 0.81
CA ASP A 42 -11.64 -2.95 1.66
C ASP A 42 -10.58 -3.90 2.26
N ILE A 43 -9.56 -3.31 2.89
CA ILE A 43 -8.47 -4.02 3.57
C ILE A 43 -8.19 -3.43 4.95
N THR A 44 -7.34 -4.11 5.74
CA THR A 44 -6.96 -3.59 7.06
C THR A 44 -5.89 -2.49 6.94
N PRO A 45 -5.87 -1.48 7.82
CA PRO A 45 -4.82 -0.45 7.83
C PRO A 45 -3.41 -1.05 7.95
N ARG A 46 -3.26 -2.14 8.71
CA ARG A 46 -2.02 -2.88 8.85
C ARG A 46 -1.53 -3.48 7.53
N GLU A 47 -2.45 -3.96 6.70
CA GLU A 47 -2.12 -4.47 5.38
C GLU A 47 -1.71 -3.33 4.43
N VAL A 48 -2.37 -2.17 4.51
CA VAL A 48 -1.94 -0.96 3.78
C VAL A 48 -0.51 -0.58 4.15
N GLU A 49 -0.21 -0.52 5.44
CA GLU A 49 1.12 -0.19 5.95
C GLU A 49 2.18 -1.18 5.42
N ARG A 50 1.89 -2.48 5.48
CA ARG A 50 2.77 -3.54 4.93
C ARG A 50 3.06 -3.29 3.45
N LEU A 51 2.04 -3.03 2.64
CA LEU A 51 2.18 -2.78 1.20
C LEU A 51 2.99 -1.51 0.93
N PHE A 52 2.71 -0.43 1.68
CA PHE A 52 3.44 0.82 1.57
C PHE A 52 4.94 0.63 1.82
N TYR A 53 5.32 -0.09 2.87
CA TYR A 53 6.72 -0.37 3.18
C TYR A 53 7.43 -1.19 2.10
N ILE A 54 6.77 -2.20 1.53
CA ILE A 54 7.35 -3.00 0.45
C ILE A 54 7.61 -2.10 -0.76
N MET A 55 6.60 -1.34 -1.20
CA MET A 55 6.73 -0.42 -2.33
C MET A 55 7.78 0.67 -2.08
N HIS A 56 7.86 1.20 -0.86
CA HIS A 56 8.85 2.21 -0.49
C HIS A 56 10.27 1.65 -0.55
N LYS A 57 10.50 0.42 -0.07
CA LYS A 57 11.80 -0.26 -0.20
C LYS A 57 12.18 -0.50 -1.66
N GLU A 58 11.25 -1.00 -2.47
CA GLU A 58 11.47 -1.26 -3.90
C GLU A 58 11.83 0.03 -4.66
N LYS A 59 11.10 1.13 -4.43
CA LYS A 59 11.42 2.44 -5.02
C LYS A 59 12.79 2.96 -4.60
N ARG A 60 13.17 2.80 -3.33
CA ARG A 60 14.49 3.21 -2.83
C ARG A 60 15.61 2.40 -3.46
N ALA A 61 15.45 1.09 -3.55
CA ALA A 61 16.42 0.21 -4.20
C ALA A 61 16.61 0.58 -5.68
N HIS A 62 15.52 0.89 -6.38
CA HIS A 62 15.59 1.34 -7.77
C HIS A 62 16.32 2.68 -7.91
N GLN A 63 16.08 3.65 -7.02
CA GLN A 63 16.80 4.93 -7.02
C GLN A 63 18.30 4.82 -6.72
N MET A 64 18.73 3.81 -5.96
CA MET A 64 20.16 3.60 -5.68
C MET A 64 20.90 2.85 -6.80
N ALA A 65 20.16 2.18 -7.70
CA ALA A 65 20.71 1.44 -8.82
C ALA A 65 20.83 2.27 -10.11
N VAL A 66 20.29 3.49 -10.12
CA VAL A 66 20.37 4.48 -11.21
C VAL A 66 21.43 5.51 -10.89
#